data_AF-A0A1B6IJH9-F1
#
_entry.id   AF-A0A1B6IJH9-F1
#
_cell.length_a   1.000
_cell.length_b   1.000
_cell.length_c   1.000
_cell.angle_alpha   90.00
_cell.angle_beta   90.00
_cell.angle_gamma   90.00
#
_symmetry.space_group_name_H-M   'P 1'
#
loop_
_entity.id
_entity.type
_entity.pdbx_description
1 polymer ?
#
loop_
_entity_poly.entity_id
_entity_poly.type
_entity_poly.pdbx_seq_one_letter_code
_entity_poly.pdbx_strand_id
1 'polypeptide(L)'
;MKREAKIGAAIHLKQIQCCVAEATGVSLMPVKRIIAESRTVVQTETQFYTPNKKRHRVKNKTELDEFDLCVVRRTVNEFHKINGERPTVKTLLPSLREKINLTGSKWSLSKVLHKLNFR
;
A
#
# COMPACT_ATOMS: atom_id res chain seq x y z
N MET A 1 13.17 -22.70 -30.88
CA MET A 1 14.09 -21.74 -31.52
C MET A 1 15.16 -22.38 -32.45
N LYS A 2 16.28 -22.95 -31.98
CA LYS A 2 17.35 -23.48 -32.90
C LYS A 2 16.92 -24.68 -33.76
N ARG A 3 15.88 -25.42 -33.35
CA ARG A 3 15.35 -26.59 -34.08
C ARG A 3 14.39 -26.18 -35.21
N GLU A 4 13.52 -25.20 -34.98
CA GLU A 4 12.53 -24.74 -35.98
C GLU A 4 13.19 -23.98 -37.14
N ALA A 5 14.21 -23.16 -36.84
CA ALA A 5 14.99 -22.46 -37.87
C ALA A 5 15.75 -23.42 -38.82
N LYS A 6 16.09 -24.63 -38.37
CA LYS A 6 16.72 -25.67 -39.20
C LYS A 6 15.72 -26.44 -40.07
N ILE A 7 14.44 -26.42 -39.74
CA ILE A 7 13.39 -27.23 -40.39
C ILE A 7 12.63 -26.40 -41.45
N GLY A 8 12.78 -25.08 -41.47
CA GLY A 8 12.12 -24.21 -42.45
C GLY A 8 10.59 -24.21 -42.34
N ALA A 9 10.04 -24.73 -41.24
CA ALA A 9 8.61 -24.77 -41.01
C ALA A 9 8.11 -23.36 -40.63
N ALA A 10 7.13 -22.86 -41.39
CA ALA A 10 6.38 -21.67 -41.01
C ALA A 10 5.83 -21.86 -39.58
N ILE A 11 6.10 -20.91 -38.69
CA ILE A 11 5.65 -20.95 -37.29
C ILE A 11 4.13 -21.12 -37.32
N HIS A 12 3.65 -22.30 -36.91
CA HIS A 12 2.23 -22.58 -36.95
C HIS A 12 1.53 -21.63 -35.97
N LEU A 13 0.63 -20.77 -36.45
CA LEU A 13 0.02 -19.70 -35.66
C LEU A 13 -0.67 -20.22 -34.38
N LYS A 14 -1.14 -21.48 -34.37
CA LYS A 14 -1.73 -22.12 -33.18
C LYS A 14 -0.70 -22.48 -32.09
N GLN A 15 0.60 -22.47 -32.40
CA GLN A 15 1.69 -22.88 -31.50
C GLN A 15 2.52 -21.70 -30.95
N ILE A 16 2.22 -20.46 -31.33
CA ILE A 16 2.97 -19.26 -30.87
C ILE A 16 3.10 -19.20 -29.35
N GLN A 17 2.04 -19.56 -28.62
CA GLN A 17 2.05 -19.57 -27.16
C GLN A 17 3.03 -20.60 -26.58
N CYS A 18 3.19 -21.75 -27.24
CA CYS A 18 4.17 -22.77 -26.86
C CYS A 18 5.59 -22.28 -27.11
N CYS A 19 5.84 -21.64 -28.25
CA CYS A 19 7.15 -21.05 -28.55
C CYS A 19 7.53 -19.95 -27.55
N VAL A 20 6.57 -19.11 -27.16
CA VAL A 20 6.78 -18.07 -26.13
C VAL A 20 7.07 -18.70 -24.77
N ALA A 21 6.34 -19.74 -24.38
CA ALA A 21 6.58 -20.48 -23.15
C ALA A 21 7.99 -21.08 -23.10
N GLU A 22 8.43 -21.74 -24.19
CA GLU A 22 9.77 -22.31 -24.30
C GLU A 22 10.88 -21.23 -24.29
N ALA A 23 10.66 -20.11 -24.98
CA ALA A 23 11.64 -19.03 -25.05
C ALA A 23 11.79 -18.27 -23.73
N THR A 24 10.70 -18.13 -22.97
CA THR A 24 10.68 -17.42 -21.67
C THR A 24 10.95 -18.35 -20.48
N GLY A 25 10.94 -19.66 -20.68
CA GLY A 25 11.08 -20.65 -19.62
C GLY A 25 9.88 -20.72 -18.67
N VAL A 26 8.75 -20.11 -19.04
CA VAL A 26 7.52 -20.08 -18.24
C VAL A 26 6.56 -21.14 -18.76
N SER A 27 5.74 -21.73 -17.89
CA SER A 27 4.72 -22.67 -18.34
C SER A 27 3.69 -21.99 -19.26
N LEU A 28 2.97 -22.81 -20.03
CA LEU A 28 1.98 -22.33 -21.01
C LEU A 28 0.81 -21.59 -20.34
N MET A 29 0.45 -21.98 -19.11
CA MET A 29 -0.72 -21.44 -18.40
C MET A 29 -0.59 -19.93 -18.08
N PRO A 30 0.52 -19.42 -17.51
CA PRO A 30 0.78 -17.98 -17.41
C PRO A 30 0.69 -17.21 -18.71
N VAL A 31 1.27 -17.73 -19.80
CA VAL A 31 1.22 -17.07 -21.13
C VAL A 31 -0.23 -16.89 -21.58
N LYS A 32 -1.07 -17.92 -21.41
CA LYS A 32 -2.52 -17.84 -21.69
C LYS A 32 -3.23 -16.82 -20.81
N ARG A 33 -2.94 -16.77 -19.51
CA ARG A 33 -3.54 -15.79 -18.58
C ARG A 33 -3.19 -14.36 -18.98
N ILE A 34 -1.92 -14.08 -19.28
CA ILE A 34 -1.46 -12.75 -19.70
C ILE A 34 -2.19 -12.31 -20.98
N ILE A 35 -2.39 -13.21 -21.95
CA ILE A 35 -3.12 -12.89 -23.18
C ILE A 35 -4.62 -12.63 -22.91
N ALA A 36 -5.23 -13.36 -21.98
CA ALA A 36 -6.61 -13.11 -21.59
C ALA A 36 -6.75 -11.76 -20.87
N GLU A 37 -5.86 -11.47 -19.92
CA GLU A 37 -5.80 -10.20 -19.21
C GLU A 37 -5.50 -9.03 -20.15
N SER A 38 -4.58 -9.20 -21.12
CA SER A 38 -4.25 -8.14 -22.09
C SER A 38 -5.46 -7.71 -22.92
N ARG A 39 -6.32 -8.64 -23.31
CA ARG A 39 -7.58 -8.31 -24.02
C ARG A 39 -8.50 -7.47 -23.15
N THR A 40 -8.64 -7.81 -21.88
CA THR A 40 -9.47 -7.04 -20.94
C THR A 40 -8.89 -5.65 -20.67
N VAL A 41 -7.56 -5.55 -20.53
CA VAL A 41 -6.83 -4.29 -20.34
C VAL A 41 -7.03 -3.37 -21.54
N VAL A 42 -6.90 -3.89 -22.77
CA VAL A 42 -7.11 -3.11 -24.00
C VAL A 42 -8.56 -2.62 -24.12
N GLN A 43 -9.55 -3.46 -23.80
CA GLN A 43 -10.96 -3.08 -23.88
C GLN A 43 -11.38 -2.03 -22.83
N THR A 44 -10.75 -2.05 -21.66
CA THR A 44 -11.11 -1.17 -20.53
C THR A 44 -10.17 0.02 -20.37
N GLU A 45 -9.16 0.15 -21.24
CA GLU A 45 -8.06 1.12 -21.10
C GLU A 45 -7.40 1.11 -19.70
N THR A 46 -7.40 -0.05 -19.04
CA THR A 46 -6.82 -0.22 -17.70
C THR A 46 -5.38 -0.73 -17.77
N GLN A 47 -4.73 -0.89 -16.61
CA GLN A 47 -3.37 -1.42 -16.50
C GLN A 47 -3.39 -2.84 -15.92
N PHE A 48 -2.34 -3.63 -16.16
CA PHE A 48 -2.17 -4.93 -15.51
C PHE A 48 -2.09 -4.76 -13.98
N TYR A 49 -2.87 -5.55 -13.25
CA TYR A 49 -2.87 -5.55 -11.79
C TYR A 49 -2.14 -6.77 -11.25
N THR A 50 -1.13 -6.53 -10.42
CA THR A 50 -0.53 -7.60 -9.63
C THR A 50 -1.49 -7.97 -8.49
N PRO A 51 -1.81 -9.28 -8.32
CA PRO A 51 -2.60 -9.73 -7.19
C PRO A 51 -1.99 -9.22 -5.88
N ASN A 52 -2.86 -8.80 -4.94
CA ASN A 52 -2.45 -8.40 -3.60
C ASN A 52 -1.64 -7.08 -3.47
N LYS A 53 -1.63 -6.22 -4.51
CA LYS A 53 -0.98 -4.90 -4.44
C LYS A 53 -1.69 -3.93 -3.47
N LYS A 54 -3.02 -4.03 -3.34
CA LYS A 54 -3.85 -3.18 -2.46
C LYS A 54 -4.24 -3.89 -1.15
N ARG A 55 -3.27 -4.45 -0.41
CA ARG A 55 -3.55 -5.03 0.92
C ARG A 55 -4.02 -3.94 1.88
N HIS A 56 -5.21 -4.10 2.45
CA HIS A 56 -5.64 -3.29 3.58
C HIS A 56 -4.78 -3.66 4.80
N ARG A 57 -4.00 -2.71 5.30
CA ARG A 57 -3.22 -2.89 6.53
C ARG A 57 -3.91 -2.16 7.67
N VAL A 58 -4.24 -2.88 8.73
CA VAL A 58 -4.82 -2.31 9.96
C VAL A 58 -3.77 -1.40 10.62
N LYS A 59 -4.15 -0.18 11.02
CA LYS A 59 -3.22 0.79 11.64
C LYS A 59 -3.40 0.87 13.15
N ASN A 60 -3.08 -0.21 13.85
CA ASN A 60 -3.33 -0.40 15.29
C ASN A 60 -2.86 0.75 16.21
N LYS A 61 -1.85 1.55 15.81
CA LYS A 61 -1.27 2.62 16.62
C LYS A 61 -1.64 4.04 16.17
N THR A 62 -2.24 4.18 15.00
CA THR A 62 -2.47 5.50 14.34
C THR A 62 -3.95 5.71 14.01
N GLU A 63 -4.76 4.66 14.05
CA GLU A 63 -6.22 4.73 14.07
C GLU A 63 -6.64 4.70 15.53
N LEU A 64 -6.74 5.90 16.11
CA LEU A 64 -7.37 6.12 17.40
C LEU A 64 -8.87 6.31 17.19
N ASP A 65 -9.66 5.95 18.19
CA ASP A 65 -11.10 6.20 18.21
C ASP A 65 -11.39 7.71 18.31
N GLU A 66 -12.60 8.12 17.94
CA GLU A 66 -13.00 9.53 17.95
C GLU A 66 -12.93 10.15 19.36
N PHE A 67 -13.21 9.35 20.39
CA PHE A 67 -13.04 9.76 21.79
C PHE A 67 -11.58 10.12 22.10
N ASP A 68 -10.65 9.22 21.78
CA ASP A 68 -9.22 9.41 22.02
C ASP A 68 -8.68 10.62 21.24
N LEU A 69 -9.13 10.80 20.00
CA LEU A 69 -8.81 11.98 19.19
C LEU A 69 -9.26 13.28 19.86
N CYS A 70 -10.42 13.27 20.52
CA CYS A 70 -10.94 14.42 21.26
C CYS A 70 -10.07 14.72 22.49
N VAL A 71 -9.61 13.71 23.22
CA VAL A 71 -8.67 13.88 24.34
C VAL A 71 -7.32 14.43 23.86
N VAL A 72 -6.80 13.96 22.72
CA VAL A 72 -5.58 14.52 22.10
C VAL A 72 -5.76 16.00 21.75
N ARG A 73 -6.91 16.38 21.18
CA ARG A 73 -7.19 17.79 20.87
C ARG A 73 -7.24 18.67 22.12
N ARG A 74 -7.90 18.19 23.19
CA ARG A 74 -8.01 18.91 24.46
C ARG A 74 -6.65 19.11 25.11
N THR A 75 -5.85 18.05 25.21
CA THR A 75 -4.50 18.13 25.79
C THR A 75 -3.62 19.12 25.05
N VAL A 76 -3.60 19.11 23.71
CA VAL A 76 -2.84 20.10 22.93
C VAL A 76 -3.29 21.54 23.24
N ASN A 77 -4.60 21.78 23.34
CA ASN A 77 -5.15 23.10 23.66
C ASN A 77 -4.85 23.52 25.12
N GLU A 78 -4.86 22.57 26.07
CA GLU A 78 -4.47 22.80 27.46
C GLU A 78 -3.01 23.26 27.53
N PHE A 79 -2.10 22.63 26.80
CA PHE A 79 -0.69 23.05 26.74
C PHE A 79 -0.54 24.49 26.22
N HIS A 80 -1.28 24.85 25.17
CA HIS A 80 -1.26 26.22 24.65
C HIS A 80 -1.83 27.25 25.64
N LYS A 81 -2.91 26.93 26.34
CA LYS A 81 -3.63 27.87 27.21
C LYS A 81 -3.03 28.01 28.60
N ILE A 82 -2.57 26.90 29.19
CA ILE A 82 -2.16 26.85 30.61
C ILE A 82 -0.66 27.12 30.73
N ASN A 83 0.16 26.51 29.87
CA ASN A 83 1.62 26.62 29.99
C ASN A 83 2.18 27.77 29.14
N GLY A 84 1.43 28.25 28.12
CA GLY A 84 1.94 29.24 27.15
C GLY A 84 3.08 28.71 26.27
N GLU A 85 3.39 27.41 26.36
CA GLU A 85 4.47 26.76 25.65
C GLU A 85 3.97 26.13 24.35
N ARG A 86 4.86 26.04 23.35
CA ARG A 86 4.55 25.31 22.12
C ARG A 86 4.50 23.81 22.43
N PRO A 87 3.37 23.12 22.22
CA PRO A 87 3.29 21.69 22.46
C PRO A 87 4.19 20.97 21.47
N THR A 88 5.20 20.28 21.99
CA THR A 88 6.08 19.44 21.19
C THR A 88 5.69 17.99 21.37
N VAL A 89 6.00 17.16 20.38
CA VAL A 89 5.73 15.71 20.43
C VAL A 89 6.40 15.07 21.66
N LYS A 90 7.54 15.60 22.11
CA LYS A 90 8.27 15.10 23.28
C LYS A 90 7.51 15.38 24.59
N THR A 91 6.88 16.53 24.72
CA THR A 91 6.13 16.92 25.93
C THR A 91 4.72 16.31 25.94
N LEU A 92 4.08 16.18 24.78
CA LEU A 92 2.75 15.58 24.67
C LEU A 92 2.71 14.07 24.92
N LEU A 93 3.75 13.34 24.51
CA LEU A 93 3.79 11.89 24.64
C LEU A 93 3.58 11.36 26.06
N PRO A 94 4.30 11.83 27.10
CA PRO A 94 4.09 11.34 28.46
C PRO A 94 2.66 11.64 28.95
N SER A 95 2.16 12.86 28.75
CA SER A 95 0.81 13.23 29.18
C SER A 95 -0.29 12.44 28.47
N LEU A 96 -0.10 12.09 27.20
CA LEU A 96 -1.04 11.25 26.44
C LEU A 96 -0.94 9.76 26.79
N ARG A 97 0.23 9.30 27.22
CA ARG A 97 0.39 7.94 27.78
C ARG A 97 -0.36 7.79 29.08
N GLU A 98 -0.32 8.79 29.95
CA GLU A 98 -1.05 8.76 31.22
C GLU A 98 -2.57 8.81 31.01
N LYS A 99 -3.05 9.65 30.10
CA LYS A 99 -4.50 9.83 29.89
C LYS A 99 -5.17 8.73 29.07
N ILE A 100 -4.50 8.21 28.03
CA ILE A 100 -5.11 7.34 26.99
C ILE A 100 -4.36 5.99 26.87
N ASN A 101 -3.29 5.75 27.65
CA ASN A 101 -2.41 4.59 27.47
C ASN A 101 -1.90 4.47 26.03
N LEU A 102 -1.53 5.59 25.42
CA LEU A 102 -1.09 5.64 24.02
C LEU A 102 0.15 4.73 23.79
N THR A 103 -0.06 3.58 23.15
CA THR A 103 1.00 2.60 22.81
C THR A 103 1.91 3.04 21.65
N GLY A 104 1.67 4.24 21.13
CA GLY A 104 2.37 4.85 20.01
C GLY A 104 3.79 5.33 20.32
N SER A 105 4.56 5.55 19.24
CA SER A 105 5.85 6.25 19.26
C SER A 105 5.68 7.73 18.90
N LYS A 106 6.78 8.50 18.95
CA LYS A 106 6.81 9.91 18.49
C LYS A 106 6.23 10.07 17.08
N TRP A 107 6.56 9.14 16.19
CA TRP A 107 6.11 9.17 14.79
C TRP A 107 4.61 8.93 14.66
N SER A 108 4.04 7.98 15.41
CA SER A 108 2.59 7.75 15.37
C SER A 108 1.83 8.94 15.95
N LEU A 109 2.32 9.56 17.03
CA LEU A 109 1.71 10.78 17.57
C LEU A 109 1.76 11.93 16.56
N SER A 110 2.90 12.15 15.89
CA SER A 110 3.02 13.16 14.83
C SER A 110 2.03 12.91 13.68
N LYS A 111 1.85 11.66 13.26
CA LYS A 111 0.83 11.29 12.26
C LYS A 111 -0.60 11.58 12.74
N VAL A 112 -0.91 11.31 14.00
CA VAL A 112 -2.22 11.62 14.60
C VAL A 112 -2.44 13.14 14.65
N LEU A 113 -1.43 13.91 15.05
CA LEU A 113 -1.50 15.38 15.07
C LEU A 113 -1.72 15.97 13.67
N HIS A 114 -1.04 15.45 12.65
CA HIS A 114 -1.28 15.85 11.27
C HIS A 114 -2.70 15.51 10.78
N LYS A 115 -3.27 14.36 11.18
CA LYS A 115 -4.68 14.03 10.89
C LYS A 115 -5.65 14.99 11.57
N LEU A 116 -5.26 15.55 12.72
CA LEU A 116 -6.03 16.53 13.48
C LEU A 116 -5.79 17.99 13.02
N ASN A 117 -5.08 18.19 11.91
CA ASN A 117 -4.71 19.48 11.33
C ASN A 117 -3.81 20.37 12.24
N PHE A 118 -3.08 19.77 13.17
CA PHE A 118 -2.01 20.46 13.90
C PHE A 118 -0.72 20.46 13.06
N ARG A 119 -0.06 21.63 12.96
CA ARG A 119 1.11 21.88 12.11
C ARG A 119 2.36 22.27 12.88
#